data_AF-A0A1C3KKK0-F1
#
_entry.id   AF-A0A1C3KKK0-F1
#
_cell.length_a   1.000
_cell.length_b   1.000
_cell.length_c   1.000
_cell.angle_alpha   90.00
_cell.angle_beta   90.00
_cell.angle_gamma   90.00
#
_symmetry.space_group_name_H-M   'P 1'
#
loop_
_entity.id
_entity.type
_entity.pdbx_description
1 polymer ?
#
loop_
_entity_poly.entity_id
_entity_poly.type
_entity_poly.pdbx_seq_one_letter_code
_entity_poly.pdbx_strand_id
1 'polypeptide(L)'
;MNFIDEKKLPPHIFYETLKNKENLTELKNTVYKYSSVPVSTREYLKEFGAQLIRNYRSIFTDNRILSHEKGCRYLNYWVDNEICHYERQYHVSGFENYITQFVTEVWKQLGTEVDNPCKRDEYRFAINEINIKKDLDDFCTIRDIIRTKTKDDYTCKAVNGWVKEKYEKYFSRENCEKYNRMNVGYNKDFSPFHISNDCTFYDIPTTFRSFHCDNYIPEYKIKSISNCERNTLSGEKPKLGKFQDSLDNKFNISTGIGTLIASLTVLGTFFIFFMIYKFSPVGSFLRHNIMKRYKIQKNIDDATKEFLQNALHNVYKHSEEGTHFIGYNSV
;
A
#
# COMPACT_ATOMS: atom_id res chain seq x y z
N MET A 1 -0.93 -6.57 37.65
CA MET A 1 -0.08 -6.15 36.51
C MET A 1 -0.97 -6.29 35.27
N ASN A 2 -1.53 -5.18 34.78
CA ASN A 2 -2.50 -5.24 33.67
C ASN A 2 -1.72 -5.34 32.35
N PHE A 3 -1.64 -6.56 31.79
CA PHE A 3 -1.06 -6.83 30.49
C PHE A 3 -1.96 -6.26 29.37
N ILE A 4 -1.37 -5.86 28.24
CA ILE A 4 -2.12 -5.36 27.08
C ILE A 4 -2.58 -6.55 26.23
N ASP A 5 -3.86 -6.88 26.34
CA ASP A 5 -4.51 -7.89 25.49
C ASP A 5 -5.04 -7.25 24.19
N GLU A 6 -4.23 -7.31 23.13
CA GLU A 6 -4.55 -6.72 21.83
C GLU A 6 -5.83 -7.27 21.20
N LYS A 7 -6.21 -8.51 21.53
CA LYS A 7 -7.42 -9.12 20.98
C LYS A 7 -8.70 -8.45 21.47
N LYS A 8 -8.62 -7.76 22.61
CA LYS A 8 -9.74 -6.99 23.19
C LYS A 8 -9.74 -5.53 22.74
N LEU A 9 -8.79 -5.12 21.89
CA LEU A 9 -8.67 -3.74 21.47
C LEU A 9 -9.41 -3.45 20.15
N PRO A 10 -9.85 -2.19 19.96
CA PRO A 10 -10.64 -1.76 18.81
C PRO A 10 -10.13 -2.24 17.43
N PRO A 11 -8.82 -2.18 17.10
CA PRO A 11 -8.30 -2.66 15.81
C PRO A 11 -8.56 -4.13 15.53
N HIS A 12 -8.32 -5.00 16.52
CA HIS A 12 -8.50 -6.43 16.36
C HIS A 12 -9.98 -6.77 16.22
N ILE A 13 -10.80 -6.24 17.14
CA ILE A 13 -12.25 -6.44 17.12
C ILE A 13 -12.83 -6.01 15.77
N PHE A 14 -12.49 -4.81 15.30
CA PHE A 14 -12.94 -4.30 14.01
C PHE A 14 -12.49 -5.19 12.85
N TYR A 15 -11.24 -5.63 12.82
CA TYR A 15 -10.77 -6.46 11.70
C TYR A 15 -11.43 -7.85 11.68
N GLU A 16 -11.75 -8.42 12.85
CA GLU A 16 -12.48 -9.69 12.92
C GLU A 16 -13.95 -9.55 12.46
N THR A 17 -14.60 -8.41 12.70
CA THR A 17 -15.96 -8.20 12.16
C THR A 17 -15.98 -8.16 10.63
N LEU A 18 -14.91 -7.68 9.99
CA LEU A 18 -14.79 -7.69 8.52
C LEU A 18 -14.83 -9.13 7.96
N LYS A 19 -14.32 -10.11 8.71
CA LYS A 19 -14.26 -11.53 8.32
C LYS A 19 -15.56 -12.29 8.58
N ASN A 20 -16.52 -11.69 9.29
CA ASN A 20 -17.77 -12.36 9.64
C ASN A 20 -18.58 -12.66 8.35
N LYS A 21 -19.03 -13.90 8.17
CA LYS A 21 -19.82 -14.38 7.02
C LYS A 21 -21.33 -14.49 7.27
N GLU A 22 -21.80 -14.09 8.44
CA GLU A 22 -23.20 -14.13 8.84
C GLU A 22 -24.01 -12.97 8.26
N ASN A 23 -25.33 -13.17 8.18
CA ASN A 23 -26.31 -12.16 7.77
C ASN A 23 -26.08 -11.55 6.38
N LEU A 24 -25.65 -12.36 5.42
CA LEU A 24 -25.36 -11.93 4.04
C LEU A 24 -26.45 -12.25 3.02
N THR A 25 -27.50 -12.99 3.39
CA THR A 25 -28.47 -13.56 2.44
C THR A 25 -29.12 -12.51 1.53
N GLU A 26 -29.60 -11.41 2.10
CA GLU A 26 -30.21 -10.33 1.32
C GLU A 26 -29.19 -9.62 0.41
N LEU A 27 -28.00 -9.35 0.93
CA LEU A 27 -26.92 -8.71 0.19
C LEU A 27 -26.44 -9.57 -0.98
N LYS A 28 -26.30 -10.89 -0.80
CA LYS A 28 -25.94 -11.84 -1.87
C LYS A 28 -26.86 -11.71 -3.08
N ASN A 29 -28.15 -11.47 -2.85
CA ASN A 29 -29.14 -11.30 -3.91
C ASN A 29 -29.06 -9.95 -4.62
N THR A 30 -28.31 -8.96 -4.10
CA THR A 30 -28.21 -7.62 -4.69
C THR A 30 -26.84 -7.30 -5.28
N VAL A 31 -25.83 -8.14 -5.03
CA VAL A 31 -24.45 -7.96 -5.54
C VAL A 31 -24.39 -7.71 -7.06
N TYR A 32 -25.25 -8.36 -7.84
CA TYR A 32 -25.29 -8.20 -9.30
C TYR A 32 -25.54 -6.76 -9.77
N LYS A 33 -26.09 -5.89 -8.90
CA LYS A 33 -26.33 -4.47 -9.20
C LYS A 33 -25.05 -3.64 -9.15
N TYR A 34 -23.99 -4.16 -8.51
CA TYR A 34 -22.75 -3.43 -8.22
C TYR A 34 -21.63 -3.72 -9.21
N SER A 35 -21.74 -4.77 -10.02
CA SER A 35 -20.71 -5.15 -10.99
C SER A 35 -21.31 -5.84 -12.21
N SER A 36 -20.69 -5.56 -13.37
CA SER A 36 -20.93 -6.22 -14.64
C SER A 36 -20.34 -7.64 -14.70
N VAL A 37 -19.41 -7.98 -13.80
CA VAL A 37 -18.80 -9.31 -13.73
C VAL A 37 -19.87 -10.34 -13.35
N PRO A 38 -20.08 -11.40 -14.16
CA PRO A 38 -21.11 -12.40 -13.85
C PRO A 38 -20.83 -13.12 -12.52
N VAL A 39 -21.69 -12.89 -11.53
CA VAL A 39 -21.62 -13.56 -10.21
C VAL A 39 -22.56 -14.76 -10.11
N SER A 40 -23.53 -14.91 -11.01
CA SER A 40 -24.55 -15.99 -10.98
C SER A 40 -23.94 -17.39 -10.94
N THR A 41 -22.82 -17.59 -11.64
CA THR A 41 -22.05 -18.84 -11.70
C THR A 41 -20.88 -18.90 -10.71
N ARG A 42 -20.70 -17.87 -9.87
CA ARG A 42 -19.55 -17.70 -8.97
C ARG A 42 -20.01 -17.35 -7.57
N GLU A 43 -20.48 -18.36 -6.83
CA GLU A 43 -21.04 -18.17 -5.47
C GLU A 43 -20.08 -17.48 -4.51
N TYR A 44 -18.77 -17.78 -4.63
CA TYR A 44 -17.76 -17.13 -3.79
C TYR A 44 -17.66 -15.61 -4.04
N LEU A 45 -17.88 -15.14 -5.28
CA LEU A 45 -17.91 -13.69 -5.57
C LEU A 45 -19.18 -13.05 -5.03
N LYS A 46 -20.32 -13.75 -5.03
CA LYS A 46 -21.54 -13.25 -4.36
C LYS A 46 -21.30 -13.09 -2.87
N GLU A 47 -20.66 -14.08 -2.24
CA GLU A 47 -20.33 -14.00 -0.81
C GLU A 47 -19.32 -12.90 -0.50
N PHE A 48 -18.27 -12.80 -1.28
CA PHE A 48 -17.27 -11.74 -1.12
C PHE A 48 -17.87 -10.34 -1.35
N GLY A 49 -18.65 -10.17 -2.41
CA GLY A 49 -19.36 -8.93 -2.71
C GLY A 49 -20.33 -8.52 -1.60
N ALA A 50 -21.10 -9.46 -1.08
CA ALA A 50 -22.01 -9.20 0.03
C ALA A 50 -21.26 -8.74 1.30
N GLN A 51 -20.14 -9.40 1.64
CA GLN A 51 -19.28 -8.95 2.74
C GLN A 51 -18.71 -7.56 2.48
N LEU A 52 -18.22 -7.30 1.26
CA LEU A 52 -17.67 -5.99 0.89
C LEU A 52 -18.71 -4.88 1.05
N ILE A 53 -19.93 -5.07 0.53
CA ILE A 53 -21.01 -4.10 0.65
C ILE A 53 -21.34 -3.82 2.12
N ARG A 54 -21.52 -4.89 2.92
CA ARG A 54 -21.79 -4.76 4.37
C ARG A 54 -20.67 -3.99 5.08
N ASN A 55 -19.43 -4.44 4.87
CA ASN A 55 -18.26 -3.91 5.55
C ASN A 55 -18.02 -2.45 5.17
N TYR A 56 -18.15 -2.10 3.88
CA TYR A 56 -18.02 -0.73 3.40
C TYR A 56 -19.04 0.18 4.06
N ARG A 57 -20.33 -0.19 4.06
CA ARG A 57 -21.40 0.59 4.70
C ARG A 57 -21.20 0.73 6.21
N SER A 58 -20.67 -0.31 6.87
CA SER A 58 -20.45 -0.28 8.33
C SER A 58 -19.48 0.82 8.78
N ILE A 59 -18.58 1.29 7.92
CA ILE A 59 -17.62 2.36 8.21
C ILE A 59 -18.32 3.71 8.43
N PHE A 60 -19.49 3.89 7.82
CA PHE A 60 -20.27 5.13 7.85
C PHE A 60 -21.31 5.16 8.96
N THR A 61 -21.34 4.15 9.84
CA THR A 61 -22.25 4.14 10.99
C THR A 61 -21.75 5.04 12.12
N ASP A 62 -22.69 5.67 12.85
CA ASP A 62 -22.35 6.60 13.94
C ASP A 62 -21.61 5.93 15.11
N ASN A 63 -21.87 4.63 15.35
CA ASN A 63 -21.26 3.84 16.42
C ASN A 63 -19.91 3.23 16.03
N ARG A 64 -19.08 3.98 15.29
CA ARG A 64 -17.81 3.46 14.76
C ARG A 64 -16.78 3.22 15.87
N ILE A 65 -16.26 1.99 15.89
CA ILE A 65 -15.20 1.54 16.80
C ILE A 65 -13.86 2.26 16.51
N LEU A 66 -13.64 2.64 15.25
CA LEU A 66 -12.44 3.33 14.76
C LEU A 66 -12.84 4.63 14.05
N SER A 67 -11.89 5.55 13.89
CA SER A 67 -12.11 6.72 13.02
C SER A 67 -12.37 6.27 11.58
N HIS A 68 -13.09 7.09 10.81
CA HIS A 68 -13.39 6.81 9.40
C HIS A 68 -12.14 6.43 8.60
N GLU A 69 -11.06 7.21 8.74
CA GLU A 69 -9.80 6.96 8.04
C GLU A 69 -9.18 5.60 8.42
N LYS A 70 -9.14 5.27 9.71
CA LYS A 70 -8.66 3.96 10.19
C LYS A 70 -9.56 2.84 9.66
N GLY A 71 -10.88 2.98 9.74
CA GLY A 71 -11.83 2.02 9.17
C GLY A 71 -11.57 1.74 7.68
N CYS A 72 -11.38 2.79 6.87
CA CYS A 72 -11.07 2.65 5.44
C CYS A 72 -9.75 1.92 5.17
N ARG A 73 -8.68 2.16 5.97
CA ARG A 73 -7.42 1.43 5.80
C ARG A 73 -7.57 -0.05 6.12
N TYR A 74 -8.27 -0.39 7.20
CA TYR A 74 -8.50 -1.78 7.60
C TYR A 74 -9.37 -2.52 6.57
N LEU A 75 -10.36 -1.85 6.00
CA LEU A 75 -11.14 -2.39 4.88
C LEU A 75 -10.27 -2.66 3.66
N ASN A 76 -9.36 -1.75 3.30
CA ASN A 76 -8.40 -1.97 2.22
C ASN A 76 -7.55 -3.23 2.48
N TYR A 77 -6.97 -3.37 3.67
CA TYR A 77 -6.17 -4.55 4.03
C TYR A 77 -6.97 -5.85 3.94
N TRP A 78 -8.21 -5.86 4.43
CA TRP A 78 -9.07 -7.03 4.34
C TRP A 78 -9.41 -7.37 2.88
N VAL A 79 -9.83 -6.39 2.08
CA VAL A 79 -10.14 -6.62 0.66
C VAL A 79 -8.94 -7.12 -0.13
N ASP A 80 -7.75 -6.54 0.09
CA ASP A 80 -6.52 -7.00 -0.56
C ASP A 80 -6.17 -8.45 -0.18
N ASN A 81 -6.36 -8.82 1.10
CA ASN A 81 -6.17 -10.20 1.56
C ASN A 81 -7.16 -11.17 0.91
N GLU A 82 -8.44 -10.81 0.86
CA GLU A 82 -9.48 -11.65 0.24
C GLU A 82 -9.26 -11.80 -1.27
N ILE A 83 -8.87 -10.73 -1.97
CA ILE A 83 -8.49 -10.80 -3.38
C ILE A 83 -7.33 -11.80 -3.56
N CYS A 84 -6.25 -11.65 -2.78
CA CYS A 84 -5.10 -12.56 -2.88
C CYS A 84 -5.49 -14.01 -2.58
N HIS A 85 -6.40 -14.23 -1.62
CA HIS A 85 -6.91 -15.55 -1.27
C HIS A 85 -7.67 -16.18 -2.43
N TYR A 86 -8.66 -15.47 -2.99
CA TYR A 86 -9.48 -15.98 -4.08
C TYR A 86 -8.72 -16.12 -5.39
N GLU A 87 -7.79 -15.22 -5.71
CA GLU A 87 -6.91 -15.34 -6.87
C GLU A 87 -6.09 -16.65 -6.81
N ARG A 88 -5.55 -16.98 -5.64
CA ARG A 88 -4.80 -18.24 -5.44
C ARG A 88 -5.70 -19.46 -5.50
N GLN A 89 -6.83 -19.42 -4.79
CA GLN A 89 -7.75 -20.56 -4.70
C GLN A 89 -8.35 -20.93 -6.06
N TYR A 90 -8.65 -19.95 -6.90
CA TYR A 90 -9.27 -20.15 -8.21
C TYR A 90 -8.30 -19.99 -9.38
N HIS A 91 -6.99 -19.94 -9.09
CA HIS A 91 -5.91 -19.82 -10.07
C HIS A 91 -6.10 -18.66 -11.06
N VAL A 92 -6.63 -17.55 -10.58
CA VAL A 92 -6.88 -16.33 -11.37
C VAL A 92 -5.62 -15.47 -11.31
N SER A 93 -5.10 -15.13 -12.48
CA SER A 93 -3.93 -14.25 -12.60
C SER A 93 -3.99 -13.47 -13.92
N GLY A 94 -3.12 -12.46 -14.06
CA GLY A 94 -3.01 -11.66 -15.27
C GLY A 94 -3.77 -10.34 -15.23
N PHE A 95 -3.77 -9.65 -16.37
CA PHE A 95 -4.31 -8.30 -16.52
C PHE A 95 -5.85 -8.26 -16.48
N GLU A 96 -6.51 -9.26 -17.08
CA GLU A 96 -7.97 -9.43 -17.07
C GLU A 96 -8.44 -10.19 -15.83
N ASN A 97 -8.04 -9.70 -14.67
CA ASN A 97 -8.39 -10.33 -13.40
C ASN A 97 -9.83 -9.95 -13.02
N TYR A 98 -10.77 -10.85 -13.30
CA TYR A 98 -12.19 -10.61 -13.04
C TYR A 98 -12.53 -10.41 -11.57
N ILE A 99 -11.74 -10.96 -10.62
CA ILE A 99 -11.92 -10.72 -9.17
C ILE A 99 -11.59 -9.27 -8.86
N THR A 100 -10.50 -8.77 -9.43
CA THR A 100 -10.05 -7.39 -9.30
C THR A 100 -11.04 -6.42 -9.91
N GLN A 101 -11.47 -6.70 -11.14
CA GLN A 101 -12.48 -5.91 -11.83
C GLN A 101 -13.77 -5.86 -11.02
N PHE A 102 -14.25 -7.01 -10.54
CA PHE A 102 -15.43 -7.10 -9.70
C PHE A 102 -15.32 -6.19 -8.46
N VAL A 103 -14.23 -6.29 -7.70
CA VAL A 103 -14.01 -5.44 -6.52
C VAL A 103 -13.95 -3.96 -6.90
N THR A 104 -13.24 -3.60 -7.98
CA THR A 104 -13.13 -2.21 -8.44
C THR A 104 -14.49 -1.63 -8.80
N GLU A 105 -15.34 -2.37 -9.50
CA GLU A 105 -16.70 -1.93 -9.87
C GLU A 105 -17.58 -1.78 -8.63
N VAL A 106 -17.60 -2.79 -7.74
CA VAL A 106 -18.38 -2.75 -6.50
C VAL A 106 -17.98 -1.56 -5.64
N TRP A 107 -16.67 -1.37 -5.43
CA TRP A 107 -16.14 -0.26 -4.62
C TRP A 107 -16.48 1.10 -5.22
N LYS A 108 -16.39 1.25 -6.55
CA LYS A 108 -16.74 2.49 -7.24
C LYS A 108 -18.22 2.83 -7.05
N GLN A 109 -19.12 1.85 -7.21
CA GLN A 109 -20.56 2.04 -7.02
C GLN A 109 -20.87 2.45 -5.57
N LEU A 110 -20.34 1.72 -4.58
CA LEU A 110 -20.48 2.07 -3.17
C LEU A 110 -19.95 3.47 -2.85
N GLY A 111 -18.89 3.91 -3.54
CA GLY A 111 -18.34 5.25 -3.41
C GLY A 111 -19.28 6.38 -3.83
N THR A 112 -20.27 6.09 -4.67
CA THR A 112 -21.31 7.07 -5.09
C THR A 112 -22.47 7.18 -4.12
N GLU A 113 -22.57 6.26 -3.15
CA GLU A 113 -23.67 6.22 -2.17
C GLU A 113 -23.41 7.11 -0.93
N VAL A 114 -22.22 7.73 -0.80
CA VAL A 114 -21.77 8.41 0.43
C VAL A 114 -20.94 9.68 0.17
N ASP A 115 -21.02 10.67 1.06
CA ASP A 115 -20.38 12.00 0.89
C ASP A 115 -18.86 12.06 1.21
N ASN A 116 -18.25 10.95 1.65
CA ASN A 116 -16.80 10.86 1.89
C ASN A 116 -16.31 9.41 1.71
N PRO A 117 -16.28 8.89 0.48
CA PRO A 117 -16.04 7.47 0.26
C PRO A 117 -14.64 7.02 0.69
N CYS A 118 -14.54 5.78 1.17
CA CYS A 118 -13.24 5.17 1.38
C CYS A 118 -12.51 5.08 0.05
N LYS A 119 -11.31 5.67 -0.04
CA LYS A 119 -10.47 5.52 -1.22
C LYS A 119 -9.87 4.11 -1.24
N ARG A 120 -9.94 3.46 -2.39
CA ARG A 120 -9.25 2.19 -2.62
C ARG A 120 -7.76 2.47 -2.85
N ASP A 121 -6.89 1.73 -2.17
CA ASP A 121 -5.46 1.79 -2.40
C ASP A 121 -5.14 1.30 -3.83
N GLU A 122 -4.63 2.20 -4.67
CA GLU A 122 -4.26 1.90 -6.06
C GLU A 122 -3.08 0.91 -6.13
N TYR A 123 -2.26 0.83 -5.07
CA TYR A 123 -1.10 -0.04 -5.01
C TYR A 123 -1.41 -1.35 -4.28
N ARG A 124 -1.48 -2.44 -5.04
CA ARG A 124 -1.51 -3.79 -4.48
C ARG A 124 -0.13 -4.25 -4.04
N PHE A 125 0.08 -4.27 -2.73
CA PHE A 125 1.22 -4.92 -2.10
C PHE A 125 1.11 -6.44 -2.21
N ALA A 126 2.23 -7.14 -2.12
CA ALA A 126 2.22 -8.58 -1.91
C ALA A 126 1.62 -8.93 -0.54
N ILE A 127 1.05 -10.12 -0.37
CA ILE A 127 0.35 -10.52 0.86
C ILE A 127 1.17 -10.32 2.14
N ASN A 128 2.47 -10.60 2.06
CA ASN A 128 3.40 -10.46 3.19
C ASN A 128 3.64 -8.99 3.55
N GLU A 129 3.68 -8.10 2.56
CA GLU A 129 3.80 -6.66 2.74
C GLU A 129 2.50 -6.07 3.31
N ILE A 130 1.33 -6.51 2.84
CA ILE A 130 0.01 -6.14 3.40
C ILE A 130 -0.05 -6.50 4.88
N ASN A 131 0.35 -7.72 5.23
CA ASN A 131 0.34 -8.18 6.61
C ASN A 131 1.26 -7.34 7.51
N ILE A 132 2.46 -6.96 7.02
CA ILE A 132 3.36 -6.09 7.80
C ILE A 132 2.78 -4.69 7.95
N LYS A 133 2.23 -4.12 6.87
CA LYS A 133 1.59 -2.80 6.90
C LYS A 133 0.43 -2.78 7.90
N LYS A 134 -0.44 -3.80 7.86
CA LYS A 134 -1.54 -3.97 8.81
C LYS A 134 -1.02 -4.11 10.25
N ASP A 135 -0.05 -4.97 10.50
CA ASP A 135 0.52 -5.17 11.83
C ASP A 135 1.09 -3.85 12.42
N LEU A 136 1.74 -3.04 11.58
CA LEU A 136 2.20 -1.69 11.94
C LEU A 136 1.02 -0.76 12.26
N ASP A 137 -0.05 -0.76 11.46
CA ASP A 137 -1.26 0.05 11.69
C ASP A 137 -1.97 -0.36 12.99
N ASP A 138 -2.05 -1.66 13.27
CA ASP A 138 -2.56 -2.22 14.53
C ASP A 138 -1.77 -1.66 15.71
N PHE A 139 -0.43 -1.77 15.66
CA PHE A 139 0.44 -1.24 16.71
C PHE A 139 0.22 0.26 16.94
N CYS A 140 0.26 1.07 15.89
CA CYS A 140 0.10 2.52 16.02
C CYS A 140 -1.30 2.89 16.51
N THR A 141 -2.33 2.22 16.00
CA THR A 141 -3.70 2.48 16.43
C THR A 141 -3.90 2.10 17.89
N ILE A 142 -3.38 0.97 18.34
CA ILE A 142 -3.39 0.56 19.75
C ILE A 142 -2.64 1.58 20.61
N ARG A 143 -1.43 1.99 20.20
CA ARG A 143 -0.64 3.00 20.89
C ARG A 143 -1.41 4.31 21.04
N ASP A 144 -2.07 4.78 20.00
CA ASP A 144 -2.87 6.01 20.03
C ASP A 144 -4.09 5.87 20.96
N ILE A 145 -4.74 4.70 20.99
CA ILE A 145 -5.83 4.43 21.92
C ILE A 145 -5.33 4.41 23.36
N ILE A 146 -4.20 3.75 23.63
CA ILE A 146 -3.63 3.69 24.98
C ILE A 146 -3.23 5.09 25.48
N ARG A 147 -2.81 6.00 24.59
CA ARG A 147 -2.53 7.41 24.96
C ARG A 147 -3.73 8.15 25.52
N THR A 148 -4.96 7.74 25.19
CA THR A 148 -6.18 8.35 25.72
C THR A 148 -6.70 7.69 26.99
N LYS A 149 -6.05 6.61 27.46
CA LYS A 149 -6.45 5.82 28.64
C LYS A 149 -5.78 6.31 29.93
N THR A 150 -6.36 5.94 31.07
CA THR A 150 -5.82 6.32 32.39
C THR A 150 -4.81 5.29 32.90
N LYS A 151 -4.11 5.62 33.99
CA LYS A 151 -3.19 4.68 34.67
C LYS A 151 -3.89 3.45 35.24
N ASP A 152 -5.20 3.54 35.48
CA ASP A 152 -6.02 2.45 35.99
C ASP A 152 -6.31 1.40 34.91
N ASP A 153 -6.39 1.82 33.65
CA ASP A 153 -6.51 0.93 32.50
C ASP A 153 -5.20 0.16 32.29
N TYR A 154 -4.09 0.89 32.16
CA TYR A 154 -2.76 0.33 31.92
C TYR A 154 -1.68 1.03 32.75
N THR A 155 -0.94 0.23 33.52
CA THR A 155 0.25 0.74 34.20
C THR A 155 1.30 1.16 33.17
N CYS A 156 2.03 2.25 33.44
CA CYS A 156 3.13 2.68 32.57
C CYS A 156 4.13 1.55 32.25
N LYS A 157 4.51 0.75 33.26
CA LYS A 157 5.41 -0.39 33.09
C LYS A 157 4.88 -1.38 32.06
N ALA A 158 3.58 -1.67 32.08
CA ALA A 158 2.96 -2.57 31.12
C ALA A 158 2.97 -1.98 29.71
N VAL A 159 2.60 -0.71 29.55
CA VAL A 159 2.60 -0.04 28.24
C VAL A 159 3.99 0.01 27.64
N ASN A 160 4.98 0.46 28.39
CA ASN A 160 6.37 0.53 27.91
C ASN A 160 7.00 -0.84 27.69
N GLY A 161 6.62 -1.84 28.49
CA GLY A 161 6.99 -3.24 28.24
C GLY A 161 6.45 -3.76 26.90
N TRP A 162 5.17 -3.47 26.62
CA TRP A 162 4.54 -3.81 25.34
C TRP A 162 5.17 -3.08 24.14
N VAL A 163 5.48 -1.78 24.25
CA VAL A 163 6.18 -1.05 23.18
C VAL A 163 7.55 -1.68 22.91
N LYS A 164 8.30 -2.05 23.96
CA LYS A 164 9.58 -2.74 23.83
C LYS A 164 9.43 -4.10 23.15
N GLU A 165 8.46 -4.92 23.58
CA GLU A 165 8.17 -6.22 22.97
C GLU A 165 7.86 -6.08 21.47
N LYS A 166 7.05 -5.07 21.09
CA LYS A 166 6.74 -4.78 19.69
C LYS A 166 7.96 -4.35 18.90
N TYR A 167 8.77 -3.46 19.44
CA TYR A 167 10.03 -3.06 18.82
C TYR A 167 10.93 -4.27 18.58
N GLU A 168 11.14 -5.13 19.58
CA GLU A 168 11.98 -6.33 19.46
C GLU A 168 11.42 -7.33 18.45
N LYS A 169 10.09 -7.48 18.39
CA LYS A 169 9.42 -8.30 17.38
C LYS A 169 9.68 -7.76 15.97
N TYR A 170 9.46 -6.47 15.72
CA TYR A 170 9.62 -5.90 14.38
C TYR A 170 11.07 -5.83 13.94
N PHE A 171 12.00 -5.53 14.84
CA PHE A 171 13.40 -5.31 14.51
C PHE A 171 14.33 -6.42 15.00
N SER A 172 13.81 -7.65 15.09
CA SER A 172 14.65 -8.84 15.18
C SER A 172 15.57 -8.93 13.96
N ARG A 173 16.72 -9.59 14.09
CA ARG A 173 17.68 -9.76 12.98
C ARG A 173 17.02 -10.33 11.73
N GLU A 174 16.20 -11.37 11.89
CA GLU A 174 15.48 -12.02 10.79
C GLU A 174 14.50 -11.07 10.10
N ASN A 175 13.68 -10.34 10.86
CA ASN A 175 12.71 -9.41 10.30
C ASN A 175 13.41 -8.22 9.63
N CYS A 176 14.49 -7.71 10.22
CA CYS A 176 15.33 -6.68 9.62
C CYS A 176 15.90 -7.12 8.24
N GLU A 177 16.44 -8.33 8.11
CA GLU A 177 16.91 -8.85 6.83
C GLU A 177 15.78 -8.98 5.81
N LYS A 178 14.63 -9.51 6.24
CA LYS A 178 13.42 -9.63 5.41
C LYS A 178 12.95 -8.26 4.90
N TYR A 179 12.88 -7.27 5.78
CA TYR A 179 12.43 -5.93 5.42
C TYR A 179 13.41 -5.22 4.52
N ASN A 180 14.72 -5.39 4.73
CA ASN A 180 15.73 -4.86 3.81
C ASN A 180 15.54 -5.39 2.38
N ARG A 181 15.22 -6.67 2.21
CA ARG A 181 14.93 -7.26 0.89
C ARG A 181 13.62 -6.72 0.30
N MET A 182 12.58 -6.61 1.11
CA MET A 182 11.28 -6.07 0.68
C MET A 182 11.34 -4.59 0.33
N ASN A 183 12.16 -3.81 1.02
CA ASN A 183 12.28 -2.38 0.83
C ASN A 183 13.00 -2.00 -0.48
N VAL A 184 13.62 -2.97 -1.17
CA VAL A 184 14.28 -2.74 -2.47
C VAL A 184 13.22 -2.36 -3.52
N GLY A 185 13.24 -1.10 -3.96
CA GLY A 185 12.36 -0.60 -5.01
C GLY A 185 11.20 0.28 -4.52
N TYR A 186 11.01 0.41 -3.21
CA TYR A 186 10.03 1.34 -2.64
C TYR A 186 10.65 2.71 -2.33
N ASN A 187 9.90 3.77 -2.64
CA ASN A 187 10.07 5.05 -1.95
C ASN A 187 9.40 4.96 -0.58
N LYS A 188 9.92 5.69 0.41
CA LYS A 188 9.37 5.84 1.75
C LYS A 188 7.86 6.10 1.74
N ASP A 189 7.39 7.01 0.88
CA ASP A 189 5.98 7.42 0.86
C ASP A 189 5.02 6.35 0.32
N PHE A 190 5.53 5.37 -0.44
CA PHE A 190 4.74 4.31 -1.07
C PHE A 190 5.09 2.91 -0.53
N SER A 191 5.85 2.86 0.55
CA SER A 191 6.32 1.63 1.17
C SER A 191 5.24 1.00 2.05
N PRO A 192 5.18 -0.34 2.16
CA PRO A 192 4.34 -0.98 3.16
C PRO A 192 4.77 -0.64 4.60
N PHE A 193 5.98 -0.09 4.78
CA PHE A 193 6.54 0.28 6.08
C PHE A 193 6.23 1.74 6.48
N HIS A 194 5.31 2.40 5.78
CA HIS A 194 4.88 3.76 6.06
C HIS A 194 3.35 3.87 6.01
N ILE A 195 2.76 4.45 7.05
CA ILE A 195 1.33 4.77 7.14
C ILE A 195 1.16 6.28 7.34
N SER A 196 1.91 6.84 8.28
CA SER A 196 1.98 8.26 8.58
C SER A 196 3.38 8.63 9.08
N ASN A 197 3.64 9.91 9.27
CA ASN A 197 4.93 10.39 9.79
C ASN A 197 5.26 9.84 11.18
N ASP A 198 4.25 9.58 12.01
CA ASP A 198 4.38 9.03 13.36
C ASP A 198 4.11 7.51 13.45
N CYS A 199 3.81 6.88 12.32
CA CYS A 199 3.58 5.45 12.19
C CYS A 199 4.35 4.89 10.98
N THR A 200 5.64 4.65 11.19
CA THR A 200 6.55 4.23 10.11
C THR A 200 7.84 3.58 10.62
N PHE A 201 8.34 2.57 9.92
CA PHE A 201 9.65 1.99 10.25
C PHE A 201 10.82 2.87 9.78
N TYR A 202 10.59 3.95 9.04
CA TYR A 202 11.67 4.86 8.65
C TYR A 202 12.10 5.82 9.77
N ASP A 203 11.23 6.02 10.78
CA ASP A 203 11.50 6.75 12.01
C ASP A 203 11.03 5.91 13.20
N ILE A 204 11.91 4.99 13.60
CA ILE A 204 11.66 4.03 14.65
C ILE A 204 11.53 4.72 16.02
N PRO A 205 12.40 5.67 16.40
CA PRO A 205 12.26 6.39 17.67
C PRO A 205 10.92 7.12 17.82
N THR A 206 10.38 7.68 16.74
CA THR A 206 9.05 8.31 16.79
C THR A 206 7.93 7.27 16.88
N THR A 207 7.99 6.21 16.08
CA THR A 207 6.93 5.19 16.02
C THR A 207 6.84 4.38 17.31
N PHE A 208 7.99 3.94 17.83
CA PHE A 208 8.11 3.12 19.04
C PHE A 208 8.48 3.95 20.27
N ARG A 209 8.08 5.23 20.29
CA ARG A 209 8.35 6.11 21.42
C ARG A 209 7.70 5.55 22.69
N SER A 210 8.48 5.43 23.74
CA SER A 210 8.00 5.08 25.08
C SER A 210 7.13 6.19 25.66
N PHE A 211 6.19 5.80 26.51
CA PHE A 211 5.36 6.70 27.28
C PHE A 211 6.20 7.29 28.41
N HIS A 212 6.14 8.61 28.58
CA HIS A 212 6.89 9.31 29.62
C HIS A 212 6.37 8.92 31.01
N CYS A 213 7.29 8.44 31.84
CA CYS A 213 7.04 8.06 33.21
C CYS A 213 8.29 8.37 34.04
N ASP A 214 8.09 8.72 35.31
CA ASP A 214 9.20 8.95 36.23
C ASP A 214 10.10 7.70 36.26
N ASN A 215 11.40 7.90 36.00
CA ASN A 215 12.45 6.88 36.00
C ASN A 215 12.43 5.83 34.86
N TYR A 216 11.76 6.06 33.72
CA TYR A 216 11.87 5.17 32.55
C TYR A 216 12.84 5.73 31.49
N ILE A 217 13.92 5.00 31.19
CA ILE A 217 14.86 5.33 30.12
C ILE A 217 14.63 4.38 28.92
N PRO A 218 14.15 4.89 27.78
CA PRO A 218 14.04 4.09 26.55
C PRO A 218 15.42 3.76 25.98
N GLU A 219 15.66 2.49 25.65
CA GLU A 219 16.90 2.06 25.00
C GLU A 219 16.60 1.49 23.60
N TYR A 220 16.45 2.37 22.59
CA TYR A 220 16.31 1.95 21.20
C TYR A 220 17.57 2.30 20.40
N LYS A 221 18.23 1.31 19.81
CA LYS A 221 19.50 1.49 19.09
C LYS A 221 19.32 1.77 17.59
N ILE A 222 18.16 1.41 17.00
CA ILE A 222 17.93 1.50 15.56
C ILE A 222 17.14 2.78 15.22
N LYS A 223 17.73 3.64 14.37
CA LYS A 223 17.09 4.90 13.96
C LYS A 223 16.08 4.73 12.82
N SER A 224 16.27 3.74 11.96
CA SER A 224 15.46 3.53 10.75
C SER A 224 15.59 2.08 10.27
N ILE A 225 14.58 1.58 9.55
CA ILE A 225 14.62 0.27 8.90
C ILE A 225 15.77 0.15 7.89
N SER A 226 16.20 1.25 7.26
CA SER A 226 17.39 1.26 6.39
C SER A 226 18.71 1.08 7.17
N ASN A 227 18.64 1.24 8.49
CA ASN A 227 19.73 1.02 9.44
C ASN A 227 19.61 -0.31 10.18
N CYS A 228 18.58 -1.13 9.91
CA CYS A 228 18.57 -2.55 10.27
C CYS A 228 19.89 -3.14 9.78
N GLU A 229 20.78 -3.51 10.72
CA GLU A 229 22.19 -3.81 10.51
C GLU A 229 22.61 -3.91 9.03
N ARG A 230 23.12 -2.81 8.48
CA ARG A 230 24.25 -2.95 7.54
C ARG A 230 25.38 -3.50 8.40
N ASN A 231 25.38 -4.82 8.62
CA ASN A 231 26.50 -5.51 9.21
C ASN A 231 27.72 -5.22 8.32
N THR A 232 28.42 -4.14 8.65
CA THR A 232 29.85 -4.03 8.46
C THR A 232 30.43 -5.05 9.42
N LEU A 233 30.28 -6.32 9.05
CA LEU A 233 31.29 -7.30 9.38
C LEU A 233 32.59 -6.68 8.89
N SER A 234 33.44 -6.33 9.84
CA SER A 234 34.87 -6.31 9.67
C SER A 234 35.25 -7.58 8.91
N GLY A 235 35.32 -7.46 7.61
CA GLY A 235 35.67 -8.48 6.66
C GLY A 235 36.39 -7.72 5.57
N GLU A 236 37.71 -7.85 5.56
CA GLU A 236 38.56 -7.34 4.50
C GLU A 236 37.88 -7.59 3.16
N LYS A 237 37.59 -6.52 2.42
CA LYS A 237 37.25 -6.65 1.01
C LYS A 237 38.44 -7.37 0.36
N PRO A 238 38.26 -8.54 -0.30
CA PRO A 238 39.26 -9.00 -1.24
C PRO A 238 39.35 -7.91 -2.31
N LYS A 239 40.53 -7.31 -2.46
CA LYS A 239 40.82 -6.36 -3.53
C LYS A 239 40.50 -7.04 -4.86
N LEU A 240 39.44 -6.60 -5.52
CA LEU A 240 39.15 -6.98 -6.90
C LEU A 240 40.26 -6.37 -7.77
N GLY A 241 41.19 -7.21 -8.21
CA GLY A 241 42.26 -6.83 -9.13
C GLY A 241 41.67 -6.27 -10.42
N LYS A 242 42.17 -5.10 -10.84
CA LYS A 242 41.95 -4.59 -12.19
C LYS A 242 42.68 -5.52 -13.15
N PHE A 243 41.93 -6.26 -13.98
CA PHE A 243 42.48 -6.79 -15.22
C PHE A 243 42.23 -5.76 -16.32
N GLN A 244 43.33 -5.34 -16.91
CA GLN A 244 43.40 -4.47 -18.07
C GLN A 244 43.44 -5.37 -19.29
N ASP A 245 42.34 -5.47 -20.03
CA ASP A 245 42.32 -6.18 -21.30
C ASP A 245 42.71 -5.24 -22.43
N SER A 246 43.82 -5.59 -23.07
CA SER A 246 44.18 -5.21 -24.43
C SER A 246 44.86 -6.43 -25.04
N LEU A 247 44.17 -7.11 -25.94
CA LEU A 247 44.81 -7.63 -27.14
C LEU A 247 43.76 -7.88 -28.22
N ASP A 248 43.81 -7.03 -29.24
CA ASP A 248 43.19 -7.24 -30.54
C ASP A 248 43.65 -8.59 -31.12
N ASN A 249 42.69 -9.44 -31.51
CA ASN A 249 42.96 -10.52 -32.44
C ASN A 249 41.84 -10.59 -33.47
N LYS A 250 42.19 -10.13 -34.67
CA LYS A 250 41.35 -10.13 -35.87
C LYS A 250 41.23 -11.57 -36.39
N PHE A 251 40.17 -12.28 -36.00
CA PHE A 251 39.84 -13.59 -36.54
C PHE A 251 39.00 -13.45 -37.82
N ASN A 252 39.55 -13.93 -38.94
CA ASN A 252 38.80 -14.08 -40.19
C ASN A 252 37.86 -15.28 -40.07
N ILE A 253 36.60 -15.02 -39.70
CA ILE A 253 35.55 -16.04 -39.59
C ILE A 253 34.92 -16.24 -40.97
N SER A 254 35.01 -17.46 -41.50
CA SER A 254 34.29 -17.89 -42.71
C SER A 254 32.78 -17.63 -42.57
N THR A 255 32.14 -17.16 -43.65
CA THR A 255 30.75 -16.68 -43.70
C THR A 255 29.73 -17.68 -43.11
N GLY A 256 30.01 -18.99 -43.13
CA GLY A 256 29.15 -20.02 -42.53
C GLY A 256 29.25 -20.17 -40.99
N ILE A 257 30.38 -19.79 -40.38
CA ILE A 257 30.55 -19.84 -38.92
C ILE A 257 30.01 -18.55 -38.28
N GLY A 258 30.10 -17.43 -38.99
CA GLY A 258 29.55 -16.14 -38.55
C GLY A 258 28.03 -16.17 -38.36
N THR A 259 27.30 -16.86 -39.23
CA THR A 259 25.83 -17.01 -39.11
C THR A 259 25.41 -17.89 -37.92
N LEU A 260 26.17 -18.94 -37.63
CA LEU A 260 25.94 -19.79 -36.45
C LEU A 260 26.20 -19.03 -35.15
N ILE A 261 27.30 -18.28 -35.06
CA ILE A 261 27.63 -17.46 -33.88
C ILE A 261 26.59 -16.36 -33.69
N ALA A 262 26.17 -15.68 -34.76
CA ALA A 262 25.11 -14.67 -34.71
C ALA A 262 23.77 -15.27 -34.24
N SER A 263 23.39 -16.45 -34.72
CA SER A 263 22.14 -17.10 -34.31
C SER A 263 22.15 -17.52 -32.83
N LEU A 264 23.29 -18.04 -32.33
CA LEU A 264 23.46 -18.44 -30.93
C LEU A 264 23.51 -17.24 -29.99
N THR A 265 24.14 -16.13 -30.40
CA THR A 265 24.14 -14.90 -29.61
C THR A 265 22.75 -14.28 -29.53
N VAL A 266 21.99 -14.28 -30.61
CA VAL A 266 20.59 -13.81 -30.60
C VAL A 266 19.72 -14.68 -29.68
N LEU A 267 19.79 -16.01 -29.83
CA LEU A 267 19.03 -16.95 -28.98
C LEU A 267 19.44 -16.84 -27.50
N GLY A 268 20.74 -16.77 -27.22
CA GLY A 268 21.27 -16.59 -25.87
C GLY A 268 20.82 -15.26 -25.26
N THR A 269 20.79 -14.19 -26.07
CA THR A 269 20.30 -12.87 -25.64
C THR A 269 18.81 -12.91 -25.30
N PHE A 270 17.98 -13.53 -26.13
CA PHE A 270 16.56 -13.73 -25.81
C PHE A 270 16.33 -14.58 -24.56
N PHE A 271 17.15 -15.63 -24.37
CA PHE A 271 17.07 -16.47 -23.18
C PHE A 271 17.47 -15.71 -21.91
N ILE A 272 18.52 -14.89 -21.98
CA ILE A 272 18.94 -14.00 -20.89
C ILE A 272 17.84 -12.98 -20.60
N PHE A 273 17.24 -12.35 -21.61
CA PHE A 273 16.11 -11.44 -21.41
C PHE A 273 14.89 -12.14 -20.81
N PHE A 274 14.59 -13.38 -21.21
CA PHE A 274 13.52 -14.18 -20.63
C PHE A 274 13.80 -14.53 -19.16
N MET A 275 15.05 -14.90 -18.84
CA MET A 275 15.47 -15.18 -17.46
C MET A 275 15.46 -13.90 -16.60
N ILE A 276 15.92 -12.76 -17.13
CA ILE A 276 15.83 -11.46 -16.44
C ILE A 276 14.36 -11.05 -16.28
N TYR A 277 13.51 -11.23 -17.29
CA TYR A 277 12.08 -10.92 -17.20
C TYR A 277 11.37 -11.77 -16.14
N LYS A 278 11.70 -13.07 -16.05
CA LYS A 278 11.07 -14.01 -15.12
C LYS A 278 11.66 -13.98 -13.70
N PHE A 279 12.95 -13.70 -13.55
CA PHE A 279 13.69 -13.85 -12.28
C PHE A 279 14.37 -12.57 -11.76
N SER A 280 14.38 -11.46 -12.51
CA SER A 280 14.88 -10.16 -12.04
C SER A 280 13.71 -9.31 -11.50
N PRO A 281 13.91 -8.43 -10.49
CA PRO A 281 12.86 -7.58 -9.93
C PRO A 281 12.42 -6.44 -10.87
N VAL A 282 12.62 -6.61 -12.18
CA VAL A 282 12.23 -5.67 -13.24
C VAL A 282 10.72 -5.47 -13.24
N GLY A 283 9.91 -6.44 -12.80
CA GLY A 283 8.47 -6.23 -12.59
C GLY A 283 8.17 -5.12 -11.57
N SER A 284 8.90 -5.07 -10.45
CA SER A 284 8.75 -4.01 -9.43
C SER A 284 9.26 -2.66 -9.97
N PHE A 285 10.38 -2.67 -10.70
CA PHE A 285 10.95 -1.46 -11.31
C PHE A 285 10.09 -0.89 -12.46
N LEU A 286 9.53 -1.74 -13.32
CA LEU A 286 8.59 -1.36 -14.37
C LEU A 286 7.31 -0.80 -13.76
N ARG A 287 6.78 -1.45 -12.72
CA ARG A 287 5.62 -0.94 -11.97
C ARG A 287 5.91 0.43 -11.35
N HIS A 288 7.10 0.64 -10.79
CA HIS A 288 7.54 1.94 -10.27
C HIS A 288 7.57 3.02 -11.37
N ASN A 289 8.14 2.73 -12.53
CA ASN A 289 8.25 3.70 -13.63
C ASN A 289 6.91 4.01 -14.30
N ILE A 290 6.04 3.01 -14.45
CA ILE A 290 4.66 3.20 -14.93
C ILE A 290 3.87 4.06 -13.93
N MET A 291 4.04 3.81 -12.63
CA MET A 291 3.39 4.59 -11.56
C MET A 291 3.89 6.04 -11.50
N LYS A 292 5.18 6.28 -11.75
CA LYS A 292 5.76 7.63 -11.85
C LYS A 292 5.09 8.41 -12.99
N ARG A 293 4.86 7.76 -14.13
CA ARG A 293 4.15 8.38 -15.27
C ARG A 293 2.68 8.64 -14.98
N TYR A 294 1.97 7.71 -14.31
CA TYR A 294 0.58 7.91 -13.92
C TYR A 294 0.39 9.10 -12.96
N LYS A 295 1.29 9.29 -11.99
CA LYS A 295 1.25 10.44 -11.08
C LYS A 295 1.57 11.76 -11.75
N ILE A 296 2.53 11.77 -12.69
CA ILE A 296 2.80 12.96 -13.50
C ILE A 296 1.56 13.33 -14.32
N GLN A 297 0.91 12.34 -14.95
CA GLN A 297 -0.32 12.56 -15.71
C GLN A 297 -1.47 13.06 -14.83
N LYS A 298 -1.70 12.45 -13.66
CA LYS A 298 -2.74 12.85 -12.70
C LYS A 298 -2.51 14.25 -12.14
N ASN A 299 -1.27 14.60 -11.79
CA ASN A 299 -0.92 15.94 -11.32
C ASN A 299 -1.10 16.99 -12.43
N ILE A 300 -0.80 16.65 -13.68
CA ILE A 300 -1.03 17.53 -14.84
C ILE A 300 -2.53 17.70 -15.08
N ASP A 301 -3.32 16.61 -15.03
CA ASP A 301 -4.77 16.66 -15.25
C ASP A 301 -5.48 17.43 -14.14
N ASP A 302 -5.07 17.26 -12.88
CA ASP A 302 -5.62 17.98 -11.72
C ASP A 302 -5.24 19.47 -11.77
N ALA A 303 -3.99 19.80 -12.11
CA ALA A 303 -3.56 21.20 -12.32
C ALA A 303 -4.27 21.86 -13.51
N THR A 304 -4.54 21.09 -14.58
CA THR A 304 -5.27 21.58 -15.76
C THR A 304 -6.74 21.82 -15.45
N LYS A 305 -7.37 20.97 -14.63
CA LYS A 305 -8.74 21.16 -14.15
C LYS A 305 -8.86 22.37 -13.23
N GLU A 306 -7.94 22.53 -12.29
CA GLU A 306 -7.92 23.69 -11.39
C GLU A 306 -7.71 25.01 -12.17
N PHE A 307 -6.82 25.01 -13.17
CA PHE A 307 -6.63 26.15 -14.06
C PHE A 307 -7.88 26.47 -14.89
N LEU A 308 -8.53 25.46 -15.48
CA LEU A 308 -9.79 25.62 -16.23
C LEU A 308 -10.93 26.15 -15.34
N GLN A 309 -11.01 25.68 -14.10
CA GLN A 309 -12.05 26.09 -13.15
C GLN A 309 -11.83 27.53 -12.67
N ASN A 310 -10.58 27.93 -12.44
CA ASN A 310 -10.21 29.32 -12.15
C ASN A 310 -10.45 30.26 -13.35
N ALA A 311 -10.17 29.80 -14.57
CA ALA A 311 -10.45 30.56 -15.78
C ALA A 311 -11.96 30.76 -15.99
N LEU A 312 -12.77 29.71 -15.81
CA LEU A 312 -14.23 29.78 -15.86
C LEU A 312 -14.81 30.73 -14.81
N HIS A 313 -14.28 30.69 -13.58
CA HIS A 313 -14.72 31.59 -12.51
C HIS A 313 -14.39 33.06 -12.80
N ASN A 314 -13.22 33.34 -13.38
CA ASN A 314 -12.84 34.70 -13.78
C ASN A 314 -13.66 35.23 -14.96
N VAL A 315 -14.02 34.37 -15.93
CA VAL A 315 -14.91 34.74 -17.04
C VAL A 315 -16.33 35.03 -16.54
N TYR A 316 -16.83 34.25 -15.59
CA TYR A 316 -18.16 34.49 -15.00
C TYR A 316 -18.21 35.80 -14.20
N LYS A 317 -17.15 36.09 -13.44
CA LYS A 317 -17.06 37.32 -12.63
C LYS A 317 -16.95 38.59 -13.48
N HIS A 318 -16.29 38.54 -14.64
CA HIS A 318 -16.27 39.66 -15.58
C HIS A 318 -17.56 39.79 -16.41
N SER A 319 -18.36 38.74 -16.53
CA SER A 319 -19.68 38.78 -17.19
C SER A 319 -20.76 39.44 -16.34
N GLU A 320 -20.64 39.41 -14.99
CA GLU A 320 -21.64 39.99 -14.08
C GLU A 320 -21.41 41.48 -13.78
N GLU A 321 -20.20 42.02 -14.02
CA GLU A 321 -19.87 43.44 -13.77
C GLU A 321 -19.88 44.33 -15.05
N GLY A 322 -20.24 43.77 -16.21
CA GLY A 322 -20.16 44.43 -17.52
C GLY A 322 -21.47 44.98 -18.08
N THR A 323 -22.41 45.47 -17.27
CA THR A 323 -23.58 46.21 -17.78
C THR A 323 -23.24 47.69 -17.95
N HIS A 324 -22.66 48.04 -19.10
CA HIS A 324 -22.53 49.44 -19.52
C HIS A 324 -23.91 50.02 -19.87
N PHE A 325 -24.39 50.95 -19.05
CA PHE A 325 -25.54 51.79 -19.40
C PHE A 325 -25.08 52.93 -20.33
N ILE A 326 -25.50 52.87 -21.60
CA ILE A 326 -25.42 54.01 -22.52
C ILE A 326 -26.63 54.91 -22.25
N GLY A 327 -26.41 56.05 -21.61
CA GLY A 327 -27.42 57.10 -21.44
C GLY A 327 -27.49 57.98 -22.69
N TYR A 328 -28.65 58.01 -23.35
CA TYR A 328 -28.98 58.98 -24.38
C TYR A 328 -29.38 60.32 -23.72
N ASN A 329 -28.70 61.41 -24.07
CA ASN A 329 -29.20 62.77 -23.79
C ASN A 329 -30.13 63.19 -24.93
N SER A 330 -31.39 63.50 -24.61
CA SER A 330 -32.29 64.23 -25.50
C SER A 330 -32.04 65.74 -25.36
N VAL A 331 -31.92 66.42 -26.50
CA VAL A 331 -31.81 67.89 -26.63
C VAL A 331 -33.09 68.58 -26.17
#